data_AF-A0A2E3I1P0-F1
#
_entry.id   AF-A0A2E3I1P0-F1
#
_cell.length_a   1.000
_cell.length_b   1.000
_cell.length_c   1.000
_cell.angle_alpha   90.00
_cell.angle_beta   90.00
_cell.angle_gamma   90.00
#
_symmetry.space_group_name_H-M   'P 1'
#
loop_
_entity.id
_entity.type
_entity.pdbx_description
1 polymer ?
#
loop_
_entity_poly.entity_id
_entity_poly.type
_entity_poly.pdbx_seq_one_letter_code
_entity_poly.pdbx_strand_id
1 'polypeptide(L)' 'MPGKKDTAKVLVGNTHEGTREFLGLIDEVRIWNRALSQKEVQFHMNAGKNRVAVEPNGKLTTSWGNLKTY' A
#
# COMPACT_ATOMS: atom_id res chain seq x y z
N MET A 1 4.42 -6.75 -24.87
CA MET A 1 3.82 -6.14 -23.66
C MET A 1 2.64 -5.31 -24.13
N PRO A 2 1.49 -5.26 -23.44
CA PRO A 2 0.51 -4.22 -23.73
C PRO A 2 1.25 -2.88 -23.61
N GLY A 3 1.21 -2.04 -24.65
CA GLY A 3 1.89 -0.73 -24.60
C GLY A 3 3.01 -0.52 -25.60
N LYS A 4 2.64 -0.28 -26.86
CA LYS A 4 3.30 0.82 -27.60
C LYS A 4 2.33 1.92 -28.05
N LYS A 5 1.02 1.72 -27.91
CA LYS A 5 -0.02 2.67 -28.36
C LYS A 5 -1.17 2.87 -27.39
N ASP A 6 -1.15 2.18 -26.25
CA ASP A 6 -2.23 2.32 -25.28
C ASP A 6 -1.90 3.47 -24.33
N THR A 7 -2.43 4.64 -24.65
CA THR A 7 -2.30 5.88 -23.87
C THR A 7 -3.52 6.10 -22.97
N ALA A 8 -4.40 5.10 -22.85
CA ALA A 8 -5.58 5.20 -22.00
C ALA A 8 -5.17 5.47 -20.56
N LYS A 9 -5.94 6.33 -19.88
CA LYS A 9 -5.68 6.64 -18.47
C LYS A 9 -5.89 5.39 -17.62
N VAL A 10 -4.92 5.08 -16.78
CA VAL A 10 -5.10 4.09 -15.72
C VAL A 10 -5.94 4.76 -14.63
N LEU A 11 -7.12 4.21 -14.38
CA LEU A 11 -8.03 4.67 -13.33
C LEU A 11 -7.93 3.72 -12.14
N VAL A 12 -7.84 4.29 -10.94
CA VAL A 12 -7.86 3.55 -9.67
C VAL A 12 -9.06 4.05 -8.86
N GLY A 13 -9.92 3.14 -8.44
CA GLY A 13 -11.15 3.49 -7.71
C GLY A 13 -12.27 4.08 -8.58
N ASN A 14 -12.09 4.14 -9.90
CA ASN A 14 -13.11 4.59 -10.85
C ASN A 14 -13.04 3.77 -12.14
N THR A 15 -14.11 3.79 -12.93
CA THR A 15 -14.26 3.12 -14.22
C THR A 15 -14.31 4.13 -15.37
N HIS A 16 -14.05 3.69 -16.60
CA HIS A 16 -14.14 4.57 -17.78
C HIS A 16 -15.58 5.07 -18.05
N GLU A 17 -16.60 4.41 -17.48
CA GLU A 17 -18.02 4.76 -17.61
C GLU A 17 -18.48 5.82 -16.58
N GLY A 18 -17.60 6.29 -15.69
CA GLY A 18 -17.78 7.44 -14.80
C GLY A 18 -18.86 7.32 -13.71
N THR A 19 -19.72 6.32 -13.77
CA THR A 19 -20.86 6.12 -12.86
C THR A 19 -20.67 4.95 -11.89
N ARG A 20 -19.53 4.25 -11.99
CA ARG A 20 -19.16 3.15 -11.09
C ARG A 20 -17.83 3.45 -10.44
N GLU A 21 -17.90 4.05 -9.26
CA GLU A 21 -16.76 4.33 -8.40
C GLU A 21 -16.72 3.37 -7.21
N PHE A 22 -15.51 3.08 -6.74
CA PHE A 22 -15.31 2.26 -5.56
C PHE A 22 -15.49 3.14 -4.31
N LEU A 23 -16.54 2.89 -3.54
CA LEU A 23 -16.88 3.65 -2.34
C LEU A 23 -16.04 3.28 -1.10
N GLY A 24 -15.08 2.35 -1.24
CA GLY A 24 -14.19 1.93 -0.17
C GLY A 24 -12.85 2.68 -0.15
N LEU A 25 -12.04 2.41 0.86
CA LEU A 25 -10.67 2.94 0.95
C LEU A 25 -9.71 2.10 0.12
N ILE A 26 -8.85 2.76 -0.64
CA ILE A 26 -7.76 2.16 -1.41
C ILE A 26 -6.45 2.70 -0.84
N ASP A 27 -5.51 1.81 -0.54
CA ASP A 27 -4.17 2.17 -0.09
C ASP A 27 -3.11 1.25 -0.74
N GLU A 28 -1.85 1.68 -0.69
CA GLU A 28 -0.64 0.94 -1.08
C GLU A 28 -0.55 0.46 -2.55
N VAL A 29 -1.17 1.20 -3.48
CA VAL A 29 -1.18 0.87 -4.91
C VAL A 29 0.24 0.87 -5.49
N ARG A 30 0.62 -0.22 -6.17
CA ARG A 30 1.91 -0.39 -6.86
C ARG A 30 1.72 -0.95 -8.27
N ILE A 31 2.54 -0.47 -9.20
CA ILE A 31 2.57 -0.90 -10.61
C ILE A 31 3.99 -1.37 -10.94
N TRP A 32 4.10 -2.57 -11.53
CA TRP A 32 5.39 -3.15 -11.92
C TRP A 32 5.48 -3.29 -13.44
N ASN A 33 6.61 -2.92 -14.01
CA ASN A 33 6.92 -3.10 -15.44
C ASN A 33 7.53 -4.47 -15.76
N ARG A 34 7.57 -5.38 -14.77
CA ARG A 34 8.11 -6.74 -14.88
C ARG A 34 7.28 -7.72 -14.06
N ALA A 35 7.42 -9.00 -14.36
CA ALA A 35 6.90 -10.05 -13.48
C ALA A 35 7.69 -10.07 -12.16
N LEU A 36 6.95 -10.18 -11.05
CA LEU A 36 7.51 -10.42 -9.73
C LEU A 36 7.63 -11.92 -9.47
N SER A 37 8.68 -12.32 -8.75
CA SER A 37 8.81 -13.65 -8.18
C SER A 37 7.91 -13.80 -6.94
N GLN A 38 7.63 -15.04 -6.56
CA GLN A 38 6.83 -15.35 -5.36
C GLN A 38 7.40 -14.70 -4.09
N LYS A 39 8.73 -14.69 -3.94
CA LYS A 39 9.42 -14.06 -2.80
C LYS A 39 9.19 -12.55 -2.76
N GLU A 40 9.24 -11.89 -3.92
CA GLU A 40 9.01 -10.44 -4.02
C GLU A 40 7.56 -10.08 -3.72
N VAL A 41 6.61 -10.90 -4.16
CA VAL A 41 5.18 -10.73 -3.80
C VAL A 41 4.99 -10.85 -2.28
N GLN A 42 5.57 -11.87 -1.65
CA GLN A 42 5.52 -12.04 -0.19
C GLN A 42 6.17 -10.88 0.56
N PHE A 43 7.32 -10.40 0.08
CA PHE A 43 7.98 -9.22 0.63
C PHE A 43 7.07 -7.98 0.56
N HIS A 44 6.48 -7.69 -0.61
CA HIS A 44 5.63 -6.52 -0.78
C HIS A 44 4.33 -6.60 0.03
N MET A 45 3.72 -7.78 0.18
CA MET A 45 2.56 -7.98 1.06
C MET A 45 2.87 -7.73 2.53
N ASN A 46 4.05 -8.14 3.00
CA ASN A 46 4.43 -7.97 4.40
C ASN A 46 4.97 -6.58 4.71
N ALA A 47 5.56 -5.89 3.73
CA ALA A 47 6.06 -4.53 3.88
C ALA A 47 4.95 -3.50 4.17
N GLY A 48 3.70 -3.77 3.76
CA GLY A 48 2.56 -2.89 4.02
C GLY A 48 1.96 -3.01 5.42
N LYS A 49 2.16 -4.15 6.09
CA LYS A 49 1.54 -4.44 7.39
C LYS A 49 2.06 -3.60 8.55
N ASN A 50 3.23 -2.97 8.40
CA ASN A 50 3.91 -2.24 9.48
C ASN A 50 3.89 -0.71 9.32
N ARG A 51 3.03 -0.15 8.46
CA ARG A 51 2.93 1.30 8.24
C ARG A 51 2.03 1.97 9.28
N VAL A 52 2.43 1.93 10.53
CA VAL A 52 1.92 2.90 11.51
C VAL A 52 2.55 4.27 11.17
N ALA A 53 1.75 5.33 11.16
CA ALA A 53 2.20 6.69 10.81
C ALA A 53 3.35 7.21 11.70
N VAL A 54 3.61 6.54 12.81
CA VAL A 54 4.79 6.69 13.65
C VAL A 54 5.17 5.30 14.17
N GLU A 55 6.47 5.00 14.26
CA GLU A 55 6.94 3.81 14.96
C GLU A 55 6.42 3.84 16.41
N PRO A 56 5.62 2.87 16.89
CA PRO A 56 5.04 2.90 18.23
C PRO A 56 6.11 2.94 19.31
N ASN A 57 7.28 2.37 19.02
CA ASN A 57 8.45 2.31 19.89
C ASN A 57 9.17 3.67 20.02
N GLY A 58 8.99 4.58 19.05
CA GLY A 58 9.52 5.95 19.10
C GLY A 58 8.56 6.95 19.75
N LYS A 59 7.33 6.54 20.08
CA LYS A 59 6.36 7.40 20.74
C LYS A 59 6.68 7.46 22.23
N LEU A 60 6.98 8.66 22.74
CA LEU A 60 7.29 8.90 24.15
C LEU A 60 6.31 8.19 25.10
N THR A 61 5.01 8.18 24.77
CA THR A 61 3.97 7.52 25.58
C THR A 61 4.16 6.01 25.75
N THR A 62 4.70 5.30 24.75
CA THR A 62 4.93 3.86 24.80
C THR A 62 6.20 3.56 25.60
N SER A 63 7.25 4.36 25.39
CA SER A 63 8.51 4.26 26.14
C SER A 63 8.32 4.50 27.64
N TRP A 64 7.48 5.48 28.02
CA TRP A 64 7.11 5.72 29.42
C TRP A 64 6.25 4.59 30.02
N GLY A 65 5.41 3.93 29.22
CA GLY A 65 4.64 2.76 29.66
C GLY A 65 5.53 1.58 30.02
N ASN A 66 6.56 1.31 29.19
CA ASN A 66 7.53 0.24 29.41
C ASN A 66 8.50 0.52 30.57
N LEU A 67 8.80 1.78 30.86
CA LEU A 67 9.69 2.16 31.97
C LEU A 67 9.02 2.04 33.34
N LYS A 68 7.69 2.23 33.43
CA LYS A 68 6.93 2.19 34.69
C LYS A 68 6.42 0.79 35.05
N THR A 69 6.63 -0.19 34.18
CA THR A 69 6.24 -1.60 34.41
C THR A 69 7.39 -2.46 34.95
N TYR A 70 8.56 -1.85 35.22
CA TYR A 70 9.63 -2.40 36.04
C TYR A 70 9.62 -1.82 37.45
#